data_AF-A0A7X2BPR4-F1
#
_entry.id   AF-A0A7X2BPR4-F1
#
_cell.length_a   1.000
_cell.length_b   1.000
_cell.length_c   1.000
_cell.angle_alpha   90.00
_cell.angle_beta   90.00
_cell.angle_gamma   90.00
#
_symmetry.space_group_name_H-M   'P 1'
#
loop_
_entity.id
_entity.type
_entity.pdbx_description
1 polymer ?
#
loop_
_entity_poly.entity_id
_entity_poly.type
_entity_poly.pdbx_seq_one_letter_code
_entity_poly.pdbx_strand_id
1 'polypeptide(L)'
;MKPTIATDDRPGALYTVAIPHFLLLYVLTCGCYLFYWSYRNWAFYKAHSGAAITPVIRGLLWPFFVLELFDKVQNALDRAQQPHRWYPESRALLIMLLVMLSVLLFTFPDRPLGMVCVYVAEAVLIAISGYLFMGAQRAINLLSGDTQ
;
A
#
# COMPACT_ATOMS: atom_id res chain seq x y z
N MET A 1 -38.99 10.56 -10.66
CA MET A 1 -38.42 9.72 -9.58
C MET A 1 -36.92 9.93 -9.59
N LYS A 2 -36.38 10.58 -8.55
CA LYS A 2 -34.94 10.78 -8.36
C LYS A 2 -34.38 9.45 -7.85
N PRO A 3 -33.33 8.86 -8.44
CA PRO A 3 -32.78 7.63 -7.91
C PRO A 3 -32.21 7.94 -6.53
N THR A 4 -32.76 7.27 -5.52
CA THR A 4 -32.25 7.24 -4.17
C THR A 4 -30.88 6.59 -4.23
N ILE A 5 -29.81 7.40 -4.24
CA ILE A 5 -28.46 6.90 -4.03
C ILE A 5 -28.44 6.41 -2.58
N ALA A 6 -28.60 5.11 -2.39
CA ALA A 6 -28.26 4.47 -1.14
C ALA A 6 -26.77 4.77 -0.91
N THR A 7 -26.48 5.68 0.02
CA THR A 7 -25.14 5.83 0.58
C THR A 7 -24.87 4.56 1.35
N ASP A 8 -24.18 3.63 0.68
CA ASP A 8 -23.61 2.42 1.24
C ASP A 8 -22.59 2.85 2.30
N ASP A 9 -23.06 3.01 3.55
CA ASP A 9 -22.27 3.29 4.75
C ASP A 9 -21.44 2.05 5.15
N ARG A 10 -20.66 1.51 4.20
CA ARG A 10 -19.65 0.51 4.53
C ARG A 10 -18.43 1.23 5.11
N PRO A 11 -17.96 0.85 6.30
CA PRO A 11 -16.83 1.51 6.93
C PRO A 11 -15.58 1.35 6.04
N GLY A 12 -15.22 2.41 5.32
CA GLY A 12 -13.93 2.54 4.63
C GLY A 12 -13.73 1.60 3.46
N ALA A 13 -14.51 1.76 2.39
CA ALA A 13 -14.32 1.03 1.13
C ALA A 13 -12.97 1.41 0.47
N LEU A 14 -11.94 0.68 0.85
CA LEU A 14 -10.59 0.68 0.29
C LEU A 14 -10.47 -0.47 -0.72
N TYR A 15 -9.38 -0.51 -1.50
CA TYR A 15 -9.23 -1.50 -2.56
C TYR A 15 -8.88 -2.88 -1.99
N THR A 16 -9.85 -3.79 -1.98
CA THR A 16 -9.65 -5.17 -1.55
C THR A 16 -9.18 -6.06 -2.68
N VAL A 17 -8.16 -6.86 -2.36
CA VAL A 17 -7.59 -7.88 -3.23
C VAL A 17 -7.13 -9.03 -2.34
N ALA A 18 -7.36 -10.25 -2.82
CA ALA A 18 -6.82 -11.45 -2.19
C ALA A 18 -5.30 -11.31 -2.02
N ILE A 19 -4.77 -11.66 -0.85
CA ILE A 19 -3.33 -11.67 -0.58
C ILE A 19 -2.50 -12.40 -1.65
N PRO A 20 -2.88 -13.60 -2.15
CA PRO A 20 -2.10 -14.27 -3.20
C PRO A 20 -2.09 -13.48 -4.51
N HIS A 21 -3.20 -12.85 -4.90
CA HIS A 21 -3.23 -12.01 -6.11
C HIS A 21 -2.38 -10.76 -5.96
N PHE A 22 -2.42 -10.12 -4.78
CA PHE A 22 -1.55 -8.99 -4.47
C PHE A 22 -0.07 -9.37 -4.61
N LEU A 23 0.35 -10.47 -3.99
CA LEU A 23 1.75 -10.92 -4.03
C LEU A 23 2.18 -11.36 -5.43
N LEU A 24 1.31 -12.07 -6.15
CA LEU A 24 1.58 -12.49 -7.52
C LEU A 24 1.85 -11.27 -8.40
N LEU A 25 0.96 -10.27 -8.38
CA LEU A 25 1.11 -9.06 -9.17
C LEU A 25 2.32 -8.23 -8.71
N TYR A 26 2.56 -8.16 -7.40
CA TYR A 26 3.73 -7.48 -6.84
C TYR A 26 5.04 -8.09 -7.32
N VAL A 27 5.20 -9.42 -7.23
CA VAL A 27 6.41 -10.12 -7.66
C VAL A 27 6.57 -10.08 -9.17
N LEU A 28 5.49 -10.31 -9.93
CA LEU A 28 5.53 -10.33 -11.40
C LEU A 28 5.93 -8.97 -11.99
N THR A 29 5.61 -7.89 -11.30
CA THR A 29 5.94 -6.52 -11.70
C THR A 29 7.19 -5.97 -11.01
N CYS A 30 7.93 -6.81 -10.27
CA CYS A 30 9.08 -6.39 -9.48
C CYS A 30 8.80 -5.16 -8.59
N GLY A 31 7.59 -5.09 -8.01
CA GLY A 31 7.17 -3.98 -7.14
C GLY A 31 6.48 -2.82 -7.84
N CYS A 32 6.50 -2.73 -9.18
CA CYS A 32 5.80 -1.65 -9.91
C CYS A 32 4.28 -1.67 -9.70
N TYR A 33 3.69 -2.80 -9.31
CA TYR A 33 2.29 -2.87 -8.93
C TYR A 33 1.93 -1.93 -7.78
N LEU A 34 2.88 -1.52 -6.92
CA LEU A 34 2.62 -0.58 -5.82
C LEU A 34 2.12 0.79 -6.29
N PHE A 35 2.57 1.27 -7.45
CA PHE A 35 2.08 2.52 -8.05
C PHE A 35 0.57 2.43 -8.33
N TYR A 36 0.17 1.32 -8.97
CA TYR A 36 -1.23 1.04 -9.27
C TYR A 36 -2.05 0.81 -8.01
N TRP A 37 -1.53 0.01 -7.08
CA TRP A 37 -2.17 -0.30 -5.81
C TRP A 37 -2.44 0.97 -4.98
N SER A 38 -1.44 1.85 -4.86
CA SER A 38 -1.59 3.14 -4.18
C SER A 38 -2.63 4.01 -4.88
N TYR A 39 -2.54 4.14 -6.21
CA TYR A 39 -3.55 4.87 -7.00
C TYR A 39 -4.98 4.35 -6.74
N ARG A 40 -5.20 3.03 -6.79
CA ARG A 40 -6.53 2.44 -6.56
C ARG A 40 -7.02 2.76 -5.16
N ASN A 41 -6.19 2.59 -4.12
CA ASN A 41 -6.58 2.90 -2.75
C ASN A 41 -6.99 4.37 -2.58
N TRP A 42 -6.21 5.31 -3.13
CA TRP A 42 -6.56 6.72 -3.08
C TRP A 42 -7.79 7.08 -3.93
N ALA A 43 -8.01 6.40 -5.06
CA ALA A 43 -9.19 6.61 -5.89
C ALA A 43 -10.47 6.16 -5.18
N PHE A 44 -10.43 4.99 -4.54
CA PHE A 44 -11.52 4.50 -3.71
C PHE A 44 -11.77 5.40 -2.50
N TYR A 45 -10.70 5.80 -1.80
CA TYR A 45 -10.81 6.74 -0.67
C TYR A 45 -11.45 8.06 -1.10
N LYS A 46 -11.05 8.63 -2.25
CA LYS A 46 -11.65 9.85 -2.81
C LYS A 46 -13.14 9.69 -3.10
N ALA A 47 -13.54 8.57 -3.71
CA ALA A 47 -14.94 8.31 -4.06
C ALA A 47 -15.85 8.28 -2.84
N HIS A 48 -15.37 7.76 -1.71
CA HIS A 48 -16.17 7.62 -0.47
C HIS A 48 -16.09 8.83 0.44
N SER A 49 -14.92 9.46 0.57
CA SER A 49 -14.73 10.61 1.47
C SER A 49 -15.12 11.95 0.84
N GLY A 50 -15.26 12.02 -0.48
CA GLY A 50 -15.44 13.29 -1.20
C GLY A 50 -14.22 14.22 -1.13
N ALA A 51 -13.08 13.75 -0.63
CA ALA A 51 -11.89 14.57 -0.43
C ALA A 51 -11.35 15.12 -1.77
N ALA A 52 -10.92 16.39 -1.77
CA ALA A 52 -10.30 17.04 -2.93
C ALA A 52 -8.84 16.59 -3.14
N ILE A 53 -8.62 15.29 -3.27
CA ILE A 53 -7.29 14.69 -3.50
C ILE A 53 -7.12 14.28 -4.98
N THR A 54 -5.87 14.15 -5.41
CA THR A 54 -5.51 13.65 -6.76
C THR A 54 -4.89 12.26 -6.63
N PRO A 55 -5.64 11.16 -6.86
CA PRO A 55 -5.16 9.80 -6.64
C PRO A 55 -3.93 9.44 -7.47
N VAL A 56 -3.82 10.01 -8.68
CA VAL A 56 -2.71 9.74 -9.60
C VAL A 56 -1.37 10.23 -9.02
N ILE A 57 -1.33 11.46 -8.49
CA ILE A 57 -0.11 12.02 -7.88
C ILE A 57 0.28 11.20 -6.66
N ARG A 58 -0.70 10.82 -5.83
CA ARG A 58 -0.46 10.00 -4.63
C ARG A 58 -0.07 8.54 -4.95
N GLY A 59 -0.48 8.03 -6.11
CA GLY A 59 -0.02 6.75 -6.66
C GLY A 59 1.42 6.79 -7.15
N LEU A 60 1.80 7.86 -7.87
CA LEU A 60 3.16 8.04 -8.38
C LEU A 60 4.17 8.32 -7.27
N LEU A 61 3.80 9.18 -6.31
CA LEU A 61 4.61 9.54 -5.16
C LEU A 61 4.27 8.71 -3.93
N TRP A 62 3.87 7.45 -4.13
CA TRP A 62 3.37 6.59 -3.06
C TRP A 62 4.27 6.47 -1.83
N PRO A 63 5.63 6.51 -1.90
CA PRO A 63 6.46 6.39 -0.70
C PRO A 63 6.23 7.53 0.30
N PHE A 64 5.84 8.71 -0.19
CA PHE A 64 5.52 9.87 0.66
C PHE A 64 4.12 9.79 1.26
N PHE A 65 3.19 9.15 0.55
CA PHE A 65 1.78 9.06 0.95
C PHE A 65 1.43 7.76 1.67
N VAL A 66 2.37 6.81 1.81
CA VAL A 66 2.11 5.52 2.46
C VAL A 66 1.78 5.66 3.95
N LEU A 67 2.43 6.61 4.65
CA LEU A 67 2.12 6.94 6.05
C LEU A 67 0.68 7.44 6.19
N GLU A 68 0.30 8.43 5.38
CA GLU A 68 -1.06 8.98 5.37
C GLU A 68 -2.08 7.89 5.03
N LEU A 69 -1.79 7.04 4.06
CA LEU A 69 -2.67 5.94 3.67
C LEU A 69 -2.90 4.97 4.84
N PHE A 70 -1.83 4.56 5.52
CA PHE A 70 -1.92 3.60 6.62
C PHE A 70 -2.64 4.20 7.83
N ASP A 71 -2.46 5.49 8.09
CA ASP A 71 -3.24 6.21 9.11
C ASP A 71 -4.74 6.24 8.76
N LYS A 72 -5.12 6.45 7.48
CA LYS A 72 -6.52 6.33 7.05
C LYS A 72 -7.08 4.92 7.25
N VAL A 73 -6.28 3.88 6.98
CA VAL A 73 -6.67 2.48 7.21
C VAL A 73 -6.90 2.22 8.70
N GLN A 74 -5.99 2.68 9.57
CA GLN A 74 -6.13 2.51 11.02
C GLN A 74 -7.36 3.26 11.56
N ASN A 75 -7.55 4.52 11.17
CA ASN A 75 -8.72 5.31 11.54
C ASN A 75 -10.03 4.65 11.08
N ALA A 76 -10.04 3.99 9.92
CA ALA A 76 -11.19 3.23 9.45
C ALA A 76 -11.44 1.97 10.30
N LEU A 77 -10.37 1.27 10.72
CA LEU A 77 -10.48 0.08 11.58
C LEU A 77 -11.01 0.44 12.97
N ASP A 78 -10.52 1.54 13.53
CA ASP A 78 -10.96 2.04 14.83
C ASP A 78 -12.45 2.43 14.81
N ARG A 79 -12.91 3.06 13.71
CA ARG A 79 -14.34 3.37 13.50
C ARG A 79 -15.19 2.12 13.32
N ALA A 80 -14.65 1.10 12.65
CA ALA A 80 -15.31 -0.19 12.49
C ALA A 80 -15.33 -1.04 13.79
N GLN A 81 -14.76 -0.52 14.90
CA GLN A 81 -14.58 -1.23 16.17
C GLN A 81 -13.88 -2.59 16.00
N GLN A 82 -12.99 -2.70 15.01
CA GLN A 82 -12.17 -3.88 14.75
C GLN A 82 -10.77 -3.63 15.33
N PRO A 83 -10.46 -4.11 16.56
CA PRO A 83 -9.17 -3.88 17.19
C PRO A 83 -8.07 -4.72 16.52
N HIS A 84 -7.62 -4.30 15.34
CA HIS A 84 -6.52 -4.92 14.63
C HIS A 84 -5.24 -4.10 14.83
N ARG A 85 -4.28 -4.63 15.61
CA ARG A 85 -2.98 -4.00 15.81
C ARG A 85 -1.99 -4.52 14.76
N TRP A 86 -1.71 -3.69 13.75
CA TRP A 86 -0.79 -4.02 12.67
C TRP A 86 0.37 -3.03 12.54
N TYR A 87 0.53 -2.11 13.50
CA TYR A 87 1.62 -1.14 13.60
C TYR A 87 1.80 -0.29 12.32
N PRO A 88 0.78 0.50 11.93
CA PRO A 88 0.77 1.25 10.67
C PRO A 88 2.00 2.16 10.51
N GLU A 89 2.34 2.95 11.52
CA GLU A 89 3.45 3.91 11.46
C GLU A 89 4.80 3.22 11.27
N SER A 90 5.14 2.25 12.13
CA SER A 90 6.42 1.52 12.07
C SER A 90 6.60 0.82 10.72
N ARG A 91 5.53 0.24 10.16
CA ARG A 91 5.59 -0.41 8.85
C ARG A 91 5.78 0.57 7.72
N ALA A 92 5.04 1.68 7.72
CA ALA A 92 5.17 2.71 6.70
C ALA A 92 6.58 3.33 6.70
N LEU A 93 7.14 3.62 7.87
CA LEU A 93 8.51 4.12 8.00
C LEU A 93 9.54 3.10 7.50
N LEU A 94 9.38 1.82 7.84
CA LEU A 94 10.28 0.77 7.37
C LEU A 94 10.19 0.59 5.85
N ILE A 95 8.99 0.61 5.27
CA ILE A 95 8.79 0.59 3.82
C ILE A 95 9.51 1.78 3.16
N MET A 96 9.31 2.99 3.69
CA MET A 96 9.94 4.20 3.16
C MET A 96 11.47 4.08 3.19
N LEU A 97 12.03 3.58 4.30
CA LEU A 97 13.47 3.35 4.45
C LEU A 97 13.99 2.32 3.43
N LEU A 98 13.28 1.20 3.25
CA LEU A 98 13.68 0.13 2.32
C LEU A 98 13.67 0.61 0.86
N VAL A 99 12.65 1.39 0.48
CA VAL A 99 12.55 1.99 -0.87
C VAL A 99 13.65 3.01 -1.08
N MET A 100 13.93 3.85 -0.08
CA MET A 100 15.03 4.81 -0.15
C MET A 100 16.37 4.09 -0.33
N LEU A 101 16.59 2.98 0.37
CA LEU A 101 17.80 2.15 0.22
C LEU A 101 17.89 1.51 -1.17
N SER A 102 16.78 0.99 -1.72
CA SER A 102 16.71 0.44 -3.09
C SER A 102 17.10 1.51 -4.13
N VAL A 103 16.52 2.72 -4.04
CA VAL A 103 16.89 3.83 -4.95
C VAL A 103 18.37 4.19 -4.81
N LEU A 104 18.91 4.20 -3.58
CA LEU A 104 20.31 4.48 -3.32
C LEU A 104 21.24 3.44 -3.94
N LEU A 105 20.86 2.15 -3.82
CA LEU A 105 21.57 1.02 -4.43
C LEU A 105 21.60 1.08 -5.95
N PHE A 106 20.63 1.72 -6.61
CA PHE A 106 20.64 1.89 -8.07
C PHE A 106 21.24 3.22 -8.55
N THR A 107 21.31 4.23 -7.69
CA THR A 107 21.73 5.59 -8.09
C THR A 107 23.25 5.75 -8.15
N PHE A 108 24.00 5.19 -7.20
CA PHE A 108 25.46 5.41 -7.15
C PHE A 108 26.21 4.46 -8.08
N PRO A 109 26.92 4.89 -9.13
CA PRO A 109 27.60 3.99 -10.06
C PRO A 109 28.86 3.34 -9.46
N ASP A 110 29.54 4.06 -8.56
CA ASP A 110 30.84 3.69 -7.98
C ASP A 110 30.73 2.72 -6.79
N ARG A 111 29.97 1.63 -6.99
CA ARG A 111 29.68 0.68 -5.92
C ARG A 111 30.86 -0.25 -5.72
N PRO A 112 31.30 -0.49 -4.46
CA PRO A 112 32.28 -1.54 -4.18
C PRO A 112 31.68 -2.96 -4.33
N LEU A 113 30.36 -3.08 -4.44
CA LEU A 113 29.62 -4.32 -4.61
C LEU A 113 29.51 -4.68 -6.10
N GLY A 114 29.82 -5.95 -6.45
CA GLY A 114 29.59 -6.47 -7.79
C GLY A 114 28.09 -6.48 -8.16
N MET A 115 27.79 -6.40 -9.46
CA MET A 115 26.42 -6.31 -9.98
C MET A 115 25.51 -7.44 -9.48
N VAL A 116 26.03 -8.67 -9.36
CA VAL A 116 25.27 -9.82 -8.83
C VAL A 116 24.80 -9.56 -7.40
N CYS A 117 25.68 -9.03 -6.54
CA CYS A 117 25.33 -8.72 -5.16
C CYS A 117 24.26 -7.61 -5.07
N VAL A 118 24.30 -6.63 -5.99
CA VAL A 118 23.29 -5.56 -6.06
C VAL A 118 21.92 -6.14 -6.41
N TYR A 119 21.84 -7.01 -7.43
CA TYR A 119 20.58 -7.65 -7.81
C TYR A 119 20.02 -8.57 -6.71
N VAL A 120 20.89 -9.30 -6.01
CA VAL A 120 20.48 -10.12 -4.86
C VAL A 120 19.96 -9.25 -3.72
N ALA A 121 20.67 -8.16 -3.38
CA ALA A 121 20.23 -7.23 -2.35
C ALA A 121 18.87 -6.61 -2.71
N GLU A 122 18.67 -6.21 -3.96
CA GLU A 122 17.40 -5.67 -4.42
C GLU A 122 16.26 -6.69 -4.33
N ALA A 123 16.50 -7.94 -4.75
CA ALA A 123 15.50 -9.01 -4.64
C ALA A 123 15.08 -9.22 -3.17
N VAL A 124 16.03 -9.14 -2.22
CA VAL A 124 15.75 -9.21 -0.78
C VAL A 124 14.93 -8.00 -0.32
N LEU A 125 15.29 -6.78 -0.73
CA LEU A 125 14.53 -5.56 -0.38
C LEU A 125 13.09 -5.61 -0.90
N ILE A 126 12.90 -6.08 -2.13
CA ILE A 126 11.57 -6.29 -2.74
C ILE A 126 10.78 -7.32 -1.94
N ALA A 127 11.38 -8.45 -1.56
CA ALA A 127 10.71 -9.49 -0.79
C ALA A 127 10.26 -8.98 0.61
N ILE A 128 11.15 -8.29 1.33
CA ILE A 128 10.83 -7.71 2.65
C ILE A 128 9.72 -6.67 2.53
N SER A 129 9.80 -5.78 1.54
CA SER A 129 8.77 -4.76 1.30
C SER A 129 7.42 -5.41 0.99
N GLY A 130 7.40 -6.45 0.16
CA GLY A 130 6.18 -7.22 -0.14
C GLY A 130 5.54 -7.83 1.10
N TYR A 131 6.33 -8.34 2.05
CA TYR A 131 5.84 -8.83 3.33
C TYR A 131 5.22 -7.73 4.19
N LEU A 132 5.82 -6.53 4.24
CA LEU A 132 5.26 -5.39 4.98
C LEU A 132 3.94 -4.91 4.36
N PHE A 133 3.87 -4.84 3.04
CA PHE A 133 2.65 -4.48 2.31
C PHE A 133 1.55 -5.53 2.43
N MET A 134 1.89 -6.82 2.52
CA MET A 134 0.90 -7.87 2.80
C MET A 134 0.14 -7.57 4.10
N GLY A 135 0.85 -7.09 5.11
CA GLY A 135 0.25 -6.70 6.37
C GLY A 135 -0.73 -5.53 6.25
N ALA A 136 -0.45 -4.57 5.37
CA ALA A 136 -1.37 -3.48 5.06
C ALA A 136 -2.60 -3.97 4.27
N GLN A 137 -2.40 -4.85 3.29
CA GLN A 137 -3.50 -5.44 2.53
C GLN A 137 -4.43 -6.28 3.42
N ARG A 138 -3.89 -7.00 4.41
CA ARG A 138 -4.71 -7.72 5.41
C ARG A 138 -5.59 -6.77 6.21
N ALA A 139 -5.04 -5.66 6.69
CA ALA A 139 -5.79 -4.63 7.40
C ALA A 139 -6.93 -4.04 6.53
N ILE A 140 -6.67 -3.82 5.25
CA ILE A 140 -7.68 -3.35 4.28
C ILE A 140 -8.76 -4.42 4.03
N ASN A 141 -8.38 -5.68 3.88
CA ASN A 141 -9.35 -6.77 3.65
C ASN A 141 -10.28 -6.97 4.85
N LEU A 142 -9.76 -6.82 6.08
CA LEU A 142 -10.57 -6.87 7.31
C LEU A 142 -11.67 -5.80 7.32
N LEU A 143 -11.40 -4.59 6.82
CA LEU A 143 -12.39 -3.52 6.74
C LEU A 143 -13.59 -3.85 5.84
N SER A 144 -13.36 -4.66 4.82
CA SER A 144 -14.42 -5.02 3.86
C SER A 144 -15.20 -6.26 4.28
N GLY A 145 -14.89 -6.86 5.43
CA GLY A 145 -15.54 -8.09 5.92
C GLY A 145 -15.20 -9.35 5.10
N ASP A 146 -14.22 -9.27 4.19
CA ASP A 146 -13.83 -10.39 3.33
C ASP A 146 -12.68 -11.15 4.00
N THR A 147 -13.04 -12.14 4.83
CA THR A 147 -12.12 -13.16 5.34
C THR A 147 -11.81 -14.14 4.22
N GLN A 148 -10.76 -13.88 3.45
CA GLN A 148 -10.16 -14.85 2.51
C GLN A 148 -8.94 -15.53 3.12
#